data_AF-A0A2S9FHS2-F1
#
_entry.id   AF-A0A2S9FHS2-F1
#
_cell.length_a   1.000
_cell.length_b   1.000
_cell.length_c   1.000
_cell.angle_alpha   90.00
_cell.angle_beta   90.00
_cell.angle_gamma   90.00
#
_symmetry.space_group_name_H-M   'P 1'
#
loop_
_entity.id
_entity.type
_entity.pdbx_description
1 polymer ?
#
loop_
_entity_poly.entity_id
_entity_poly.type
_entity_poly.pdbx_seq_one_letter_code
_entity_poly.pdbx_strand_id
1 'polypeptide(L)' 'MHEHTVRVKTATGTVEGFTRDGVNRWRSIPYARSPIGDLRYRAPQPVQPWPGVRYCHGFGSCAPQQRMYTILAPGRYQPM' A
#
# COMPACT_ATOMS: atom_id res chain seq x y z
N MET A 1 18.73 5.31 2.31
CA MET A 1 19.06 4.16 1.44
C MET A 1 18.50 2.92 2.12
N HIS A 2 17.90 1.97 1.40
CA HIS A 2 17.46 0.70 1.99
C HIS A 2 18.69 -0.11 2.42
N GLU A 3 18.70 -0.69 3.62
CA GLU A 3 19.84 -1.52 4.07
C GLU A 3 19.86 -2.85 3.30
N HIS A 4 18.70 -3.48 3.14
CA HIS A 4 18.51 -4.68 2.32
C HIS A 4 17.03 -4.86 1.99
N THR A 5 16.73 -5.65 0.95
CA THR A 5 15.37 -6.04 0.59
C THR A 5 14.94 -7.31 1.32
N VAL A 6 13.64 -7.44 1.62
CA VAL A 6 13.09 -8.60 2.33
C VAL A 6 11.81 -9.07 1.65
N ARG A 7 11.74 -10.36 1.30
CA ARG A 7 10.56 -10.99 0.69
C ARG A 7 9.79 -11.85 1.68
N VAL A 8 8.46 -11.76 1.64
CA VAL A 8 7.57 -12.59 2.46
C VAL A 8 6.42 -13.11 1.59
N LYS A 9 6.10 -14.39 1.75
CA LYS A 9 4.94 -15.03 1.12
C LYS A 9 3.71 -14.83 1.99
N THR A 10 2.63 -14.27 1.44
CA THR A 10 1.32 -14.15 2.09
C THR A 10 0.33 -15.13 1.46
N ALA A 11 -0.90 -15.16 1.96
CA ALA A 11 -1.99 -15.93 1.35
C ALA A 11 -2.38 -15.43 -0.05
N THR A 12 -2.06 -14.18 -0.40
CA THR A 12 -2.53 -13.50 -1.62
C THR A 12 -1.39 -13.20 -2.61
N GLY A 13 -0.15 -13.45 -2.24
CA GLY A 13 1.00 -13.33 -3.13
C GLY A 13 2.30 -13.07 -2.38
N THR A 14 3.40 -12.90 -3.11
CA THR A 14 4.68 -12.51 -2.51
C THR A 14 4.81 -11.00 -2.50
N VAL A 15 5.26 -10.45 -1.37
CA VAL A 15 5.60 -9.03 -1.22
C VAL A 15 7.09 -8.86 -0.99
N GLU A 16 7.67 -7.79 -1.53
CA GLU A 16 9.03 -7.37 -1.25
C GLU A 16 9.01 -6.00 -0.58
N GLY A 17 9.67 -5.89 0.56
CA GLY A 17 9.87 -4.67 1.32
C GLY A 17 11.35 -4.42 1.53
N PHE A 18 11.66 -3.61 2.54
CA PHE A 18 13.02 -3.24 2.86
C PHE A 18 13.23 -3.12 4.36
N THR A 19 14.47 -3.29 4.78
CA THR A 19 14.90 -3.03 6.15
C THR A 19 15.53 -1.65 6.24
N ARG A 20 15.19 -0.94 7.31
CA ARG A 20 15.80 0.34 7.65
C ARG A 20 15.69 0.58 9.15
N ASP A 21 16.82 0.91 9.76
CA ASP A 21 16.94 1.18 11.21
C ASP A 21 16.55 -0.08 12.02
N GLY A 22 16.95 -1.26 11.56
CA GLY A 22 16.63 -2.55 12.20
C GLY A 22 15.16 -2.99 12.07
N VAL A 23 14.33 -2.28 11.30
CA VAL A 23 12.90 -2.59 11.12
C VAL A 23 12.59 -2.97 9.68
N ASN A 24 11.94 -4.11 9.50
CA ASN A 24 11.43 -4.56 8.21
C ASN A 24 10.11 -3.84 7.87
N ARG A 25 10.00 -3.30 6.66
CA ARG A 25 8.88 -2.44 6.25
C ARG A 25 8.33 -2.89 4.91
N TRP A 26 7.01 -3.09 4.86
CA TRP A 26 6.24 -3.30 3.64
C TRP A 26 5.09 -2.28 3.62
N ARG A 27 4.99 -1.51 2.55
CA ARG A 27 4.01 -0.43 2.38
C ARG A 27 3.06 -0.76 1.23
N SER A 28 1.80 -0.33 1.36
CA SER A 28 0.80 -0.42 0.29
C SER A 28 0.47 -1.84 -0.18
N ILE A 29 0.44 -2.80 0.76
CA ILE A 29 -0.04 -4.16 0.49
C ILE A 29 -1.57 -4.11 0.36
N PRO A 30 -2.18 -4.62 -0.73
CA PRO A 30 -3.62 -4.57 -0.90
C PRO A 30 -4.28 -5.64 -0.03
N TYR A 31 -5.32 -5.25 0.70
CA TYR A 31 -6.11 -6.15 1.56
C TYR A 31 -7.54 -6.39 1.04
N ALA A 32 -8.00 -5.56 0.10
CA ALA A 32 -9.31 -5.67 -0.55
C ALA A 32 -9.20 -5.29 -2.03
N ARG A 33 -10.22 -5.63 -2.82
CA ARG A 33 -10.39 -5.09 -4.19
C ARG A 33 -10.65 -3.58 -4.12
N SER A 34 -10.18 -2.87 -5.14
CA SER A 34 -10.42 -1.43 -5.27
C SER A 34 -11.92 -1.12 -5.27
N PRO A 35 -12.43 -0.23 -4.38
CA PRO A 35 -13.85 0.08 -4.25
C PRO A 35 -14.31 1.11 -5.31
N ILE A 36 -14.13 0.76 -6.58
CA ILE A 36 -14.44 1.60 -7.75
C ILE A 36 -15.53 0.95 -8.61
N GLY A 37 -16.18 1.74 -9.48
CA GLY A 37 -17.28 1.27 -10.32
C GLY A 37 -18.40 0.65 -9.49
N ASP A 38 -18.82 -0.56 -9.87
CA ASP A 38 -19.89 -1.31 -9.19
C ASP A 38 -19.59 -1.67 -7.73
N LEU A 39 -18.32 -1.60 -7.31
CA LEU A 39 -17.91 -1.85 -5.93
C LEU A 39 -17.98 -0.61 -5.03
N ARG A 40 -18.25 0.57 -5.60
CA ARG A 40 -18.37 1.80 -4.81
C ARG A 40 -19.59 1.72 -3.88
N TYR A 41 -19.40 2.16 -2.63
CA TYR A 41 -20.43 2.11 -1.57
C TYR A 41 -20.95 0.69 -1.26
N ARG A 42 -20.13 -0.34 -1.50
CA ARG A 42 -20.40 -1.73 -1.13
C ARG A 42 -19.42 -2.21 -0.07
N ALA A 43 -19.75 -3.33 0.56
CA ALA A 43 -18.82 -4.00 1.48
C ALA A 43 -17.51 -4.37 0.74
N PRO A 44 -16.35 -4.22 1.40
CA PRO A 44 -15.06 -4.55 0.79
C PRO A 44 -15.01 -6.02 0.39
N GLN A 45 -14.54 -6.27 -0.84
CA GLN A 45 -14.40 -7.62 -1.37
C GLN A 45 -12.96 -8.11 -1.19
N PRO A 46 -12.73 -9.42 -0.93
CA PRO A 46 -11.39 -9.98 -0.78
C PRO A 46 -10.48 -9.64 -1.95
N VAL A 47 -9.21 -9.29 -1.66
CA VAL A 47 -8.21 -9.00 -2.69
C VAL A 47 -8.00 -10.22 -3.60
N GLN A 48 -7.83 -9.97 -4.90
CA GLN A 48 -7.45 -11.02 -5.83
C GLN A 48 -5.96 -11.35 -5.65
N PRO A 49 -5.58 -12.64 -5.56
CA PRO A 49 -4.18 -13.01 -5.53
C PRO A 49 -3.43 -12.50 -6.77
N TRP A 50 -2.17 -12.12 -6.61
CA TRP A 50 -1.33 -11.66 -7.73
C TRP A 50 -0.18 -12.63 -8.00
N PRO A 51 0.23 -12.78 -9.28
CA PRO A 51 1.41 -13.54 -9.63
C PRO A 51 2.69 -12.75 -9.30
N GLY A 52 3.79 -13.48 -9.12
CA GLY A 52 5.12 -12.88 -8.93
C GLY A 52 5.28 -12.15 -7.60
N VAL A 53 6.06 -11.05 -7.63
CA VAL A 53 6.45 -10.27 -6.45
C VAL A 53 5.90 -8.86 -6.57
N ARG A 54 5.20 -8.39 -5.53
CA ARG A 54 4.74 -7.00 -5.42
C ARG A 54 5.73 -6.17 -4.62
N TYR A 55 6.25 -5.10 -5.22
CA TYR A 55 7.17 -4.18 -4.56
C TYR A 55 6.42 -3.21 -3.64
N CYS A 56 6.69 -3.33 -2.35
CA CYS A 56 6.04 -2.63 -1.24
C CYS A 56 7.01 -1.66 -0.55
N HIS A 57 7.81 -0.93 -1.32
CA HIS A 57 8.83 -0.02 -0.81
C HIS A 57 8.28 1.39 -0.50
N GLY A 58 7.17 1.76 -1.13
CA GLY A 58 6.58 3.10 -1.07
C GLY A 58 5.13 3.13 -0.61
N PHE A 59 4.68 4.28 -0.13
CA PHE A 59 3.26 4.56 0.06
C PHE A 59 2.61 4.81 -1.31
N GLY A 60 1.43 4.22 -1.54
CA GLY A 60 0.55 4.53 -2.66
C GLY A 60 -0.40 5.68 -2.32
N SER A 61 -1.37 5.91 -3.20
CA SER A 61 -2.41 6.93 -2.99
C SER A 61 -3.26 6.65 -1.75
N CYS A 62 -3.66 7.71 -1.05
CA CYS A 62 -4.66 7.60 0.01
C CYS A 62 -6.09 7.56 -0.56
N ALA A 63 -7.05 7.25 0.30
CA ALA A 63 -8.46 7.35 -0.06
C ALA A 63 -8.85 8.82 -0.32
N PRO A 64 -9.84 9.08 -1.19
CA PRO A 64 -10.38 10.41 -1.42
C PRO A 64 -10.79 11.08 -0.11
N GLN A 65 -10.25 12.26 0.14
CA GLN A 65 -10.55 13.07 1.32
C GLN A 65 -10.29 14.55 0.99
N GLN A 66 -10.83 15.47 1.78
CA GLN A 66 -10.56 16.89 1.55
C GLN A 66 -9.07 17.18 1.73
N ARG A 67 -8.50 17.99 0.83
CA ARG A 67 -7.07 18.31 0.80
C ARG A 67 -6.52 18.85 2.12
N MET A 68 -7.34 19.56 2.90
CA MET A 68 -6.93 20.07 4.21
C MET A 68 -6.53 18.97 5.20
N TYR A 69 -7.04 17.75 5.01
CA TYR A 69 -6.74 16.59 5.87
C TYR A 69 -5.61 15.70 5.32
N THR A 70 -5.06 16.01 4.14
CA THR A 70 -3.94 15.25 3.56
C THR A 70 -2.57 15.83 3.84
N ILE A 71 -2.43 16.82 4.73
CA ILE A 71 -1.13 17.45 4.98
C ILE A 71 -0.14 16.46 5.64
N LEU A 72 1.05 16.35 5.06
CA LEU A 72 2.17 15.53 5.59
C LEU A 72 3.25 16.41 6.23
N ALA A 73 3.45 17.60 5.67
CA ALA A 73 4.40 18.62 6.11
C ALA A 73 3.96 19.98 5.52
N PRO A 74 4.51 21.13 5.95
CA PRO A 74 4.19 22.42 5.35
C PRO A 74 4.35 22.38 3.82
N GLY A 75 3.25 22.65 3.10
CA GLY A 75 3.20 22.62 1.63
C GLY A 75 3.20 21.23 0.98
N ARG A 76 3.29 20.14 1.75
CA ARG A 76 3.33 18.76 1.25
C ARG A 76 2.07 18.00 1.64
N TYR A 77 1.42 17.41 0.65
CA TYR A 77 0.17 16.68 0.82
C TYR A 77 0.34 15.23 0.35
N GLN A 78 -0.37 14.30 0.98
CA GLN A 78 -0.43 12.92 0.53
C GLN A 78 -1.12 12.88 -0.85
N PRO A 79 -0.52 12.21 -1.85
CA PRO A 79 -1.17 12.01 -3.13
C PRO A 79 -2.45 11.18 -2.96
N MET A 80 -3.51 11.63 -3.64
CA MET A 80 -4.78 10.91 -3.79
C MET A 80 -4.78 10.07 -5.07
#